data_AF-R7VFV9-F1
#
_entry.id   AF-R7VFV9-F1
#
_cell.length_a   1.000
_cell.length_b   1.000
_cell.length_c   1.000
_cell.angle_alpha   90.00
_cell.angle_beta   90.00
_cell.angle_gamma   90.00
#
_symmetry.space_group_name_H-M   'P 1'
#
loop_
_entity.id
_entity.type
_entity.pdbx_description
1 polymer ?
#
loop_
_entity_poly.entity_id
_entity_poly.type
_entity_poly.pdbx_seq_one_letter_code
_entity_poly.pdbx_strand_id
1 'polypeptide(L)'
;MVAASVLLSCASHYNGCSFCISCASHYNDCSFCISCASHCNGCSFCILCASHYNVCSFCISCAYHYNGCSFCISCASHYNGCSFCISCASHYNGCSFCISCASHYNGCSFCISCASYYNCCSFCISCAYHYNGCSFCISCASHYNGCSFCISCASHYNVCSFCISCAYHYNGCSFCISCAYHYNGCSFCISCASHYNGCSFCISCASHYNGCSFCISCASHYNGCSFC
;
A
#
# COMPACT_ATOMS: atom_id res chain seq x y z
N MET A 1 -45.81 13.94 -2.84
CA MET A 1 -45.65 12.70 -3.65
C MET A 1 -44.57 12.96 -4.67
N VAL A 2 -43.31 12.65 -4.34
CA VAL A 2 -42.23 12.66 -5.32
C VAL A 2 -42.43 11.40 -6.15
N ALA A 3 -42.79 11.56 -7.42
CA ALA A 3 -42.94 10.42 -8.33
C ALA A 3 -41.62 9.64 -8.33
N ALA A 4 -41.66 8.37 -7.96
CA ALA A 4 -40.55 7.44 -8.17
C ALA A 4 -40.39 7.27 -9.69
N SER A 5 -39.62 8.16 -10.32
CA SER A 5 -39.34 8.07 -11.74
C SER A 5 -38.34 6.94 -11.96
N VAL A 6 -38.82 5.85 -12.54
CA VAL A 6 -37.98 4.82 -13.16
C VAL A 6 -37.62 5.33 -14.54
N LEU A 7 -36.33 5.52 -14.78
CA LEU A 7 -35.81 5.99 -16.05
C LEU A 7 -35.11 4.84 -16.77
N LEU A 8 -35.72 4.39 -17.88
CA LEU A 8 -35.16 3.31 -18.69
C LEU A 8 -33.92 3.77 -19.47
N SER A 9 -33.95 4.96 -20.06
CA SER A 9 -32.81 5.52 -20.79
C SER A 9 -32.84 7.03 -20.88
N CYS A 10 -31.69 7.69 -20.70
CA CYS A 10 -31.48 9.12 -20.95
C CYS A 10 -30.27 9.33 -21.88
N ALA A 11 -30.41 10.23 -22.84
CA ALA A 11 -29.37 10.53 -23.83
C ALA A 11 -28.46 11.71 -23.44
N SER A 12 -28.89 12.66 -22.59
CA SER A 12 -28.21 13.96 -22.41
C SER A 12 -28.00 14.38 -20.96
N HIS A 13 -29.06 14.73 -20.25
CA HIS A 13 -28.95 15.23 -18.89
C HIS A 13 -30.21 14.88 -18.13
N TYR A 14 -30.04 14.35 -16.93
CA TYR A 14 -31.17 14.10 -16.06
C TYR A 14 -30.83 14.42 -14.61
N ASN A 15 -31.76 15.07 -13.92
CA ASN A 15 -31.66 15.45 -12.52
C ASN A 15 -32.80 14.78 -11.75
N GLY A 16 -32.46 13.98 -10.73
CA GLY A 16 -33.43 13.46 -9.77
C GLY A 16 -34.27 12.27 -10.26
N CYS A 17 -33.78 11.05 -10.07
CA CYS A 17 -34.57 9.82 -10.22
C CYS A 17 -34.25 8.84 -9.09
N SER A 18 -35.23 7.99 -8.78
CA SER A 18 -35.02 6.88 -7.86
C SER A 18 -34.23 5.74 -8.51
N PHE A 19 -34.44 5.49 -9.80
CA PHE A 19 -33.83 4.35 -10.50
C PHE A 19 -33.57 4.65 -11.97
N CYS A 20 -32.31 4.51 -12.40
CA CYS A 20 -31.88 4.68 -13.78
C CYS A 20 -31.24 3.39 -14.30
N ILE A 21 -31.74 2.86 -15.41
CA ILE A 21 -31.12 1.72 -16.09
C ILE A 21 -29.90 2.19 -16.90
N SER A 22 -30.04 3.21 -17.73
CA SER A 22 -28.95 3.67 -18.58
C SER A 22 -28.98 5.19 -18.80
N CYS A 23 -27.83 5.84 -18.64
CA CYS A 23 -27.62 7.22 -19.02
C CYS A 23 -26.34 7.36 -19.85
N ALA A 24 -26.46 7.98 -21.02
CA ALA A 24 -25.32 8.14 -21.92
C ALA A 24 -24.32 9.21 -21.44
N SER A 25 -24.80 10.26 -20.77
CA SER A 25 -24.05 11.50 -20.60
C SER A 25 -24.02 11.93 -19.14
N HIS A 26 -24.85 12.86 -18.70
CA HIS A 26 -24.75 13.40 -17.36
C HIS A 26 -25.95 13.04 -16.49
N TYR A 27 -25.64 12.59 -15.28
CA TYR A 27 -26.64 12.27 -14.29
C TYR A 27 -26.32 12.94 -12.95
N ASN A 28 -27.29 13.70 -12.40
CA ASN A 28 -27.22 14.21 -11.02
C ASN A 28 -28.33 13.61 -10.15
N ASP A 29 -27.98 13.27 -8.90
CA ASP A 29 -28.90 12.88 -7.83
C ASP A 29 -29.74 11.62 -8.17
N CYS A 30 -29.08 10.46 -8.18
CA CYS A 30 -29.71 9.15 -8.37
C CYS A 30 -29.68 8.31 -7.10
N SER A 31 -30.78 7.65 -6.72
CA SER A 31 -30.67 6.62 -5.69
C SER A 31 -29.98 5.36 -6.24
N PHE A 32 -30.34 4.90 -7.44
CA PHE A 32 -29.78 3.68 -8.02
C PHE A 32 -29.55 3.80 -9.54
N CYS A 33 -28.30 3.60 -9.99
CA CYS A 33 -27.93 3.61 -11.39
C CYS A 33 -27.29 2.28 -11.81
N ILE A 34 -27.83 1.61 -12.83
CA ILE A 34 -27.19 0.42 -13.41
C ILE A 34 -26.00 0.85 -14.27
N SER A 35 -26.20 1.74 -15.24
CA SER A 35 -25.13 2.13 -16.15
C SER A 35 -25.14 3.62 -16.45
N CYS A 36 -23.97 4.25 -16.31
CA CYS A 36 -23.70 5.60 -16.77
C CYS A 36 -22.44 5.61 -17.65
N ALA A 37 -22.56 6.08 -18.89
CA ALA A 37 -21.42 6.10 -19.80
C ALA A 37 -20.48 7.28 -19.53
N SER A 38 -20.99 8.48 -19.22
CA SER A 38 -20.10 9.63 -18.96
C SER A 38 -19.97 9.94 -17.47
N HIS A 39 -20.86 10.77 -16.95
CA HIS A 39 -20.69 11.44 -15.66
C HIS A 39 -21.86 11.13 -14.73
N CYS A 40 -21.56 10.61 -13.56
CA CYS A 40 -22.53 10.52 -12.49
C CYS A 40 -22.07 11.31 -11.26
N ASN A 41 -22.93 12.20 -10.81
CA ASN A 41 -22.68 13.09 -9.70
C ASN A 41 -23.78 12.94 -8.65
N GLY A 42 -23.43 12.53 -7.44
CA GLY A 42 -24.43 12.26 -6.40
C GLY A 42 -25.26 11.03 -6.70
N CYS A 43 -24.70 9.84 -6.43
CA CYS A 43 -25.46 8.59 -6.49
C CYS A 43 -25.32 7.76 -5.22
N SER A 44 -26.41 7.17 -4.73
CA SER A 44 -26.31 6.26 -3.59
C SER A 44 -25.68 4.93 -4.02
N PHE A 45 -26.12 4.36 -5.13
CA PHE A 45 -25.64 3.06 -5.61
C PHE A 45 -25.45 3.03 -7.13
N CYS A 46 -24.25 2.67 -7.58
CA CYS A 46 -23.96 2.49 -9.00
C CYS A 46 -23.32 1.15 -9.31
N ILE A 47 -23.85 0.46 -10.32
CA ILE A 47 -23.22 -0.77 -10.83
C ILE A 47 -22.05 -0.41 -11.74
N LEU A 48 -22.28 0.41 -12.77
CA LEU A 48 -21.26 0.66 -13.78
C LEU A 48 -21.20 2.14 -14.17
N CYS A 49 -20.01 2.71 -14.07
CA CYS A 49 -19.69 4.00 -14.65
C CYS A 49 -18.47 3.90 -15.54
N ALA A 50 -18.62 4.25 -16.81
CA ALA A 50 -17.48 4.18 -17.71
C ALA A 50 -16.49 5.32 -17.44
N SER A 51 -16.90 6.60 -17.46
CA SER A 51 -15.91 7.68 -17.41
C SER A 51 -15.66 8.31 -16.03
N HIS A 52 -16.62 8.99 -15.41
CA HIS A 52 -16.34 9.86 -14.29
C HIS A 52 -17.43 9.78 -13.22
N TYR A 53 -17.00 9.54 -11.98
CA TYR A 53 -17.87 9.61 -10.82
C TYR A 53 -17.46 10.73 -9.88
N ASN A 54 -18.45 11.45 -9.38
CA ASN A 54 -18.29 12.41 -8.31
C ASN A 54 -19.32 12.12 -7.21
N VAL A 55 -18.86 11.77 -6.01
CA VAL A 55 -19.69 11.49 -4.84
C VAL A 55 -20.67 10.33 -5.04
N CYS A 56 -20.29 9.14 -4.57
CA CYS A 56 -21.25 8.05 -4.43
C CYS A 56 -20.99 7.13 -3.24
N SER A 57 -22.05 6.64 -2.61
CA SER A 57 -21.91 5.79 -1.43
C SER A 57 -21.34 4.42 -1.80
N PHE A 58 -21.84 3.79 -2.87
CA PHE A 58 -21.44 2.45 -3.28
C PHE A 58 -21.30 2.32 -4.80
N CYS A 59 -20.12 1.92 -5.27
CA CYS A 59 -19.85 1.63 -6.68
C CYS A 59 -19.30 0.22 -6.88
N ILE A 60 -19.88 -0.55 -7.81
CA ILE A 60 -19.33 -1.84 -8.21
C ILE A 60 -18.14 -1.64 -9.15
N SER A 61 -18.31 -0.88 -10.23
CA SER A 61 -17.24 -0.70 -11.21
C SER A 61 -17.18 0.71 -11.78
N CYS A 62 -15.98 1.28 -11.77
CA CYS A 62 -15.65 2.50 -12.49
C CYS A 62 -14.42 2.27 -13.39
N ALA A 63 -14.51 2.60 -14.67
CA ALA A 63 -13.39 2.38 -15.59
C ALA A 63 -12.34 3.50 -15.47
N TYR A 64 -12.74 4.77 -15.59
CA TYR A 64 -11.76 5.86 -15.60
C TYR A 64 -11.57 6.52 -14.23
N HIS A 65 -12.36 7.52 -13.89
CA HIS A 65 -12.06 8.42 -12.77
C HIS A 65 -13.14 8.38 -11.69
N TYR A 66 -12.70 8.27 -10.45
CA TYR A 66 -13.57 8.34 -9.30
C TYR A 66 -13.11 9.41 -8.32
N ASN A 67 -14.03 10.28 -7.90
CA ASN A 67 -13.80 11.27 -6.85
C ASN A 67 -14.85 11.13 -5.74
N GLY A 68 -14.43 10.71 -4.55
CA GLY A 68 -15.27 10.63 -3.35
C GLY A 68 -16.25 9.47 -3.35
N CYS A 69 -15.91 8.37 -2.66
CA CYS A 69 -16.89 7.31 -2.37
C CYS A 69 -16.62 6.51 -1.10
N SER A 70 -17.69 6.04 -0.48
CA SER A 70 -17.56 5.26 0.74
C SER A 70 -17.06 3.84 0.44
N PHE A 71 -17.59 3.18 -0.58
CA PHE A 71 -17.25 1.79 -0.93
C PHE A 71 -17.16 1.55 -2.44
N CYS A 72 -16.00 1.08 -2.91
CA CYS A 72 -15.78 0.70 -4.30
C CYS A 72 -15.27 -0.75 -4.41
N ILE A 73 -15.90 -1.55 -5.28
CA ILE A 73 -15.41 -2.91 -5.58
C ILE A 73 -14.22 -2.84 -6.55
N SER A 74 -14.37 -2.17 -7.69
CA SER A 74 -13.32 -2.13 -8.71
C SER A 74 -13.19 -0.77 -9.39
N CYS A 75 -11.96 -0.27 -9.45
CA CYS A 75 -11.60 0.88 -10.28
C CYS A 75 -10.43 0.54 -11.19
N ALA A 76 -10.57 0.77 -12.50
CA ALA A 76 -9.50 0.45 -13.43
C ALA A 76 -8.41 1.53 -13.47
N SER A 77 -8.75 2.82 -13.59
CA SER A 77 -7.73 3.87 -13.73
C SER A 77 -7.46 4.66 -12.44
N HIS A 78 -8.15 5.76 -12.19
CA HIS A 78 -7.77 6.75 -11.18
C HIS A 78 -8.84 6.89 -10.10
N TYR A 79 -8.38 6.82 -8.86
CA TYR A 79 -9.24 7.00 -7.70
C TYR A 79 -8.71 8.10 -6.77
N ASN A 80 -9.56 9.06 -6.45
CA ASN A 80 -9.30 10.10 -5.45
C ASN A 80 -10.35 10.00 -4.34
N GLY A 81 -9.91 9.68 -3.12
CA GLY A 81 -10.73 9.75 -1.91
C GLY A 81 -11.78 8.65 -1.80
N CYS A 82 -11.48 7.59 -1.04
CA CYS A 82 -12.49 6.62 -0.61
C CYS A 82 -12.20 5.92 0.70
N SER A 83 -13.26 5.52 1.39
CA SER A 83 -13.11 4.84 2.67
C SER A 83 -12.68 3.39 2.49
N PHE A 84 -13.28 2.65 1.54
CA PHE A 84 -13.00 1.24 1.32
C PHE A 84 -12.96 0.84 -0.16
N CYS A 85 -11.85 0.26 -0.60
CA CYS A 85 -11.67 -0.27 -1.94
C CYS A 85 -11.25 -1.75 -1.93
N ILE A 86 -11.91 -2.58 -2.74
CA ILE A 86 -11.48 -3.97 -2.94
C ILE A 86 -10.32 -4.04 -3.93
N SER A 87 -10.46 -3.43 -5.12
CA SER A 87 -9.43 -3.52 -6.15
C SER A 87 -9.26 -2.21 -6.92
N CYS A 88 -8.01 -1.80 -7.09
CA CYS A 88 -7.64 -0.74 -8.01
C CYS A 88 -6.48 -1.18 -8.91
N ALA A 89 -6.62 -1.03 -10.23
CA ALA A 89 -5.56 -1.44 -11.14
C ALA A 89 -4.46 -0.38 -11.29
N SER A 90 -4.79 0.91 -11.46
CA SER A 90 -3.78 1.92 -11.76
C SER A 90 -3.37 2.81 -10.57
N HIS A 91 -4.08 3.91 -10.32
CA HIS A 91 -3.62 4.95 -9.41
C HIS A 91 -4.67 5.22 -8.33
N TYR A 92 -4.22 5.18 -7.09
CA TYR A 92 -5.04 5.51 -5.94
C TYR A 92 -4.42 6.63 -5.12
N ASN A 93 -5.20 7.66 -4.84
CA ASN A 93 -4.86 8.79 -4.00
C ASN A 93 -5.88 8.88 -2.86
N GLY A 94 -5.43 8.64 -1.64
CA GLY A 94 -6.24 8.81 -0.43
C GLY A 94 -7.28 7.70 -0.24
N CYS A 95 -6.94 6.71 0.57
CA CYS A 95 -7.87 5.70 1.05
C CYS A 95 -7.71 5.39 2.53
N SER A 96 -8.80 4.99 3.18
CA SER A 96 -8.69 4.42 4.51
C SER A 96 -8.32 2.93 4.46
N PHE A 97 -8.95 2.15 3.57
CA PHE A 97 -8.73 0.70 3.50
C PHE A 97 -8.74 0.17 2.06
N CYS A 98 -7.69 -0.55 1.69
CA CYS A 98 -7.54 -1.18 0.38
C CYS A 98 -7.18 -2.65 0.49
N ILE A 99 -7.91 -3.53 -0.19
CA ILE A 99 -7.54 -4.95 -0.28
C ILE A 99 -6.41 -5.15 -1.29
N SER A 100 -6.56 -4.66 -2.53
CA SER A 100 -5.58 -4.89 -3.58
C SER A 100 -5.35 -3.64 -4.45
N CYS A 101 -4.08 -3.31 -4.68
CA CYS A 101 -3.70 -2.36 -5.71
C CYS A 101 -2.59 -2.94 -6.61
N ALA A 102 -2.78 -2.85 -7.92
CA ALA A 102 -1.83 -3.42 -8.86
C ALA A 102 -0.62 -2.52 -9.13
N SER A 103 -0.75 -1.19 -9.20
CA SER A 103 0.41 -0.36 -9.56
C SER A 103 0.76 0.75 -8.56
N HIS A 104 0.02 1.84 -8.47
CA HIS A 104 0.46 3.01 -7.69
C HIS A 104 -0.53 3.40 -6.61
N TYR A 105 -0.03 3.47 -5.38
CA TYR A 105 -0.78 3.96 -4.24
C TYR A 105 -0.09 5.13 -3.57
N ASN A 106 -0.87 6.16 -3.26
CA ASN A 106 -0.39 7.34 -2.56
C ASN A 106 -1.38 7.72 -1.46
N GLY A 107 -0.96 7.56 -0.21
CA GLY A 107 -1.79 7.83 0.97
C GLY A 107 -2.83 6.75 1.23
N CYS A 108 -2.49 5.77 2.07
CA CYS A 108 -3.43 4.78 2.62
C CYS A 108 -3.25 4.58 4.11
N SER A 109 -4.33 4.44 4.86
CA SER A 109 -4.20 4.00 6.26
C SER A 109 -3.90 2.49 6.34
N PHE A 110 -4.58 1.66 5.56
CA PHE A 110 -4.43 0.20 5.63
C PHE A 110 -4.49 -0.46 4.25
N CYS A 111 -3.49 -1.28 3.93
CA CYS A 111 -3.43 -2.04 2.69
C CYS A 111 -3.10 -3.52 2.93
N ILE A 112 -3.88 -4.42 2.32
CA ILE A 112 -3.57 -5.86 2.36
C ILE A 112 -2.47 -6.18 1.34
N SER A 113 -2.67 -5.84 0.07
CA SER A 113 -1.71 -6.19 -0.98
C SER A 113 -1.48 -5.05 -1.96
N CYS A 114 -0.21 -4.80 -2.25
CA CYS A 114 0.19 -3.97 -3.38
C CYS A 114 1.26 -4.66 -4.21
N ALA A 115 1.06 -4.71 -5.53
CA ALA A 115 2.07 -5.26 -6.41
C ALA A 115 3.23 -4.26 -6.59
N SER A 116 3.02 -3.08 -7.18
CA SER A 116 4.16 -2.27 -7.63
C SER A 116 4.69 -1.23 -6.62
N TYR A 117 4.00 -0.12 -6.40
CA TYR A 117 4.55 1.05 -5.75
C TYR A 117 3.62 1.62 -4.68
N TYR A 118 4.18 1.85 -3.50
CA TYR A 118 3.49 2.53 -2.41
C TYR A 118 4.24 3.78 -1.98
N ASN A 119 3.49 4.86 -1.82
CA ASN A 119 3.95 6.10 -1.19
C ASN A 119 3.04 6.42 0.00
N CYS A 120 3.61 6.47 1.19
CA CYS A 120 2.93 6.80 2.45
C CYS A 120 1.77 5.85 2.83
N CYS A 121 2.08 4.82 3.62
CA CYS A 121 1.07 3.98 4.26
C CYS A 121 1.27 3.85 5.76
N SER A 122 0.20 3.78 6.55
CA SER A 122 0.34 3.45 7.98
C SER A 122 0.57 1.96 8.20
N PHE A 123 -0.17 1.09 7.49
CA PHE A 123 -0.08 -0.35 7.68
C PHE A 123 -0.21 -1.13 6.37
N CYS A 124 0.74 -2.02 6.09
CA CYS A 124 0.74 -2.89 4.93
C CYS A 124 1.01 -4.36 5.29
N ILE A 125 0.18 -5.28 4.78
CA ILE A 125 0.44 -6.71 4.93
C ILE A 125 1.49 -7.18 3.92
N SER A 126 1.30 -6.91 2.63
CA SER A 126 2.21 -7.41 1.60
C SER A 126 2.48 -6.37 0.52
N CYS A 127 3.75 -6.20 0.17
CA CYS A 127 4.17 -5.48 -1.02
C CYS A 127 5.22 -6.25 -1.82
N ALA A 128 5.06 -6.33 -3.14
CA ALA A 128 6.01 -7.03 -3.99
C ALA A 128 7.23 -6.15 -4.36
N TYR A 129 7.00 -4.96 -4.89
CA TYR A 129 8.11 -4.17 -5.46
C TYR A 129 8.65 -3.08 -4.52
N HIS A 130 8.07 -1.89 -4.53
CA HIS A 130 8.67 -0.72 -3.89
C HIS A 130 7.77 -0.09 -2.85
N TYR A 131 8.32 0.14 -1.67
CA TYR A 131 7.70 0.93 -0.61
C TYR A 131 8.50 2.19 -0.31
N ASN A 132 7.82 3.33 -0.26
CA ASN A 132 8.37 4.59 0.23
C ASN A 132 7.51 5.12 1.37
N GLY A 133 8.06 5.11 2.58
CA GLY A 133 7.41 5.62 3.79
C GLY A 133 6.24 4.76 4.26
N CYS A 134 6.49 3.86 5.22
CA CYS A 134 5.39 3.26 5.98
C CYS A 134 5.73 2.94 7.43
N SER A 135 4.72 3.04 8.28
CA SER A 135 4.91 2.83 9.72
C SER A 135 5.04 1.34 10.04
N PHE A 136 4.22 0.47 9.43
CA PHE A 136 4.22 -0.96 9.72
C PHE A 136 4.04 -1.82 8.46
N CYS A 137 4.99 -2.73 8.21
CA CYS A 137 4.92 -3.71 7.14
C CYS A 137 5.12 -5.14 7.65
N ILE A 138 4.25 -6.07 7.23
CA ILE A 138 4.43 -7.49 7.52
C ILE A 138 5.43 -8.12 6.54
N SER A 139 5.24 -7.95 5.23
CA SER A 139 6.09 -8.58 4.23
C SER A 139 6.37 -7.64 3.06
N CYS A 140 7.65 -7.52 2.71
CA CYS A 140 8.08 -6.87 1.47
C CYS A 140 9.04 -7.78 0.70
N ALA A 141 8.75 -8.03 -0.58
CA ALA A 141 9.59 -8.91 -1.38
C ALA A 141 10.88 -8.21 -1.85
N SER A 142 10.80 -7.01 -2.43
CA SER A 142 12.01 -6.36 -2.96
C SER A 142 12.52 -5.17 -2.14
N HIS A 143 12.05 -3.96 -2.37
CA HIS A 143 12.71 -2.75 -1.90
C HIS A 143 11.86 -1.92 -0.93
N TYR A 144 12.46 -1.53 0.19
CA TYR A 144 11.86 -0.61 1.13
C TYR A 144 12.73 0.62 1.36
N ASN A 145 12.12 1.80 1.30
CA ASN A 145 12.73 3.07 1.65
C ASN A 145 11.93 3.71 2.79
N GLY A 146 12.47 3.68 4.01
CA GLY A 146 11.86 4.29 5.19
C GLY A 146 10.70 3.48 5.77
N CYS A 147 11.00 2.62 6.75
CA CYS A 147 10.01 1.92 7.58
C CYS A 147 10.21 2.20 9.07
N SER A 148 9.13 2.28 9.85
CA SER A 148 9.29 2.21 11.32
C SER A 148 9.42 0.76 11.78
N PHE A 149 8.55 -0.14 11.32
CA PHE A 149 8.55 -1.54 11.74
C PHE A 149 8.31 -2.50 10.57
N CYS A 150 9.21 -3.47 10.38
CA CYS A 150 9.10 -4.53 9.40
C CYS A 150 9.21 -5.92 10.06
N ILE A 151 8.28 -6.82 9.73
CA ILE A 151 8.42 -8.24 10.11
C ILE A 151 9.40 -8.94 9.15
N SER A 152 9.13 -8.95 7.85
CA SER A 152 9.93 -9.70 6.89
C SER A 152 10.28 -8.90 5.64
N CYS A 153 11.54 -9.00 5.23
CA CYS A 153 12.01 -8.59 3.93
C CYS A 153 12.77 -9.68 3.23
N ALA A 154 12.49 -9.89 1.93
CA ALA A 154 13.38 -10.69 1.11
C ALA A 154 14.64 -9.90 0.72
N SER A 155 14.54 -8.81 -0.06
CA SER A 155 15.74 -8.26 -0.72
C SER A 155 16.45 -7.10 -0.01
N HIS A 156 15.90 -5.88 0.00
CA HIS A 156 16.65 -4.67 0.30
C HIS A 156 15.85 -3.72 1.19
N TYR A 157 16.47 -3.28 2.29
CA TYR A 157 15.97 -2.18 3.11
C TYR A 157 16.94 -1.01 3.13
N ASN A 158 16.37 0.18 2.97
CA ASN A 158 17.03 1.44 3.21
C ASN A 158 16.28 2.17 4.33
N VAL A 159 16.91 2.28 5.50
CA VAL A 159 16.39 2.93 6.71
C VAL A 159 15.15 2.23 7.30
N CYS A 160 15.37 1.53 8.42
CA CYS A 160 14.28 1.02 9.25
C CYS A 160 14.57 1.18 10.74
N SER A 161 13.55 1.50 11.54
CA SER A 161 13.76 1.53 13.00
C SER A 161 13.84 0.12 13.59
N PHE A 162 12.94 -0.79 13.19
CA PHE A 162 12.88 -2.15 13.73
C PHE A 162 12.59 -3.19 12.66
N CYS A 163 13.43 -4.23 12.57
CA CYS A 163 13.25 -5.34 11.65
C CYS A 163 13.36 -6.70 12.35
N ILE A 164 12.40 -7.60 12.13
CA ILE A 164 12.50 -8.98 12.63
C ILE A 164 13.42 -9.81 11.72
N SER A 165 13.15 -9.85 10.42
CA SER A 165 13.93 -10.67 9.50
C SER A 165 14.19 -9.97 8.18
N CYS A 166 15.44 -10.05 7.72
CA CYS A 166 15.82 -9.68 6.36
C CYS A 166 16.72 -10.76 5.74
N ALA A 167 16.39 -11.21 4.52
CA ALA A 167 17.22 -12.20 3.85
C ALA A 167 18.50 -11.60 3.28
N TYR A 168 18.43 -10.60 2.40
CA TYR A 168 19.61 -10.20 1.62
C TYR A 168 20.39 -8.99 2.16
N HIS A 169 19.83 -7.79 2.10
CA HIS A 169 20.60 -6.56 2.31
C HIS A 169 19.85 -5.56 3.18
N TYR A 170 20.55 -5.03 4.18
CA TYR A 170 20.08 -3.92 4.98
C TYR A 170 21.06 -2.76 4.95
N ASN A 171 20.54 -1.55 4.78
CA ASN A 171 21.30 -0.31 4.93
C ASN A 171 20.58 0.60 5.94
N GLY A 172 21.16 0.78 7.12
CA GLY A 172 20.61 1.61 8.18
C GLY A 172 19.45 0.95 8.92
N CYS A 173 19.73 0.35 10.07
CA CYS A 173 18.71 -0.08 11.02
C CYS A 173 19.04 0.31 12.46
N SER A 174 18.02 0.66 13.26
CA SER A 174 18.25 0.80 14.70
C SER A 174 18.28 -0.57 15.39
N PHE A 175 17.33 -1.45 15.08
CA PHE A 175 17.24 -2.76 15.71
C PHE A 175 16.86 -3.87 14.72
N CYS A 176 17.66 -4.94 14.69
CA CYS A 176 17.41 -6.11 13.87
C CYS A 176 17.49 -7.41 14.68
N ILE A 177 16.50 -8.29 14.54
CA ILE A 177 16.56 -9.63 15.14
C ILE A 177 17.45 -10.54 14.29
N SER A 178 17.15 -10.72 13.00
CA SER A 178 17.89 -11.64 12.15
C SER A 178 18.17 -11.07 10.76
N CYS A 179 19.39 -11.26 10.29
CA CYS A 179 19.74 -11.06 8.90
C CYS A 179 20.59 -12.19 8.34
N ALA A 180 20.25 -12.70 7.16
CA ALA A 180 21.02 -13.80 6.56
C ALA A 180 22.29 -13.31 5.87
N TYR A 181 22.19 -12.36 4.95
CA TYR A 181 23.36 -12.00 4.12
C TYR A 181 24.12 -10.78 4.62
N HIS A 182 23.73 -9.58 4.22
CA HIS A 182 24.54 -8.37 4.37
C HIS A 182 23.85 -7.30 5.18
N TYR A 183 24.58 -6.74 6.14
CA TYR A 183 24.15 -5.58 6.90
C TYR A 183 25.17 -4.45 6.82
N ASN A 184 24.69 -3.24 6.57
CA ASN A 184 25.48 -2.02 6.61
C ASN A 184 24.79 -1.02 7.55
N GLY A 185 25.43 -0.68 8.67
CA GLY A 185 24.92 0.29 9.64
C GLY A 185 23.73 -0.25 10.45
N CYS A 186 24.02 -0.85 11.61
CA CYS A 186 23.01 -1.21 12.61
C CYS A 186 23.38 -0.68 13.99
N SER A 187 22.41 -0.27 14.80
CA SER A 187 22.71 0.00 16.23
C SER A 187 22.72 -1.30 17.04
N PHE A 188 21.73 -2.17 16.85
CA PHE A 188 21.62 -3.42 17.60
C PHE A 188 21.18 -4.60 16.71
N CYS A 189 21.92 -5.71 16.78
CA CYS A 189 21.60 -6.94 16.05
C CYS A 189 21.64 -8.18 16.95
N ILE A 190 20.63 -9.03 16.89
CA ILE A 190 20.67 -10.33 17.60
C ILE A 190 21.50 -11.34 16.82
N SER A 191 21.14 -11.63 15.56
CA SER A 191 21.88 -12.59 14.75
C SER A 191 22.15 -12.10 13.33
N CYS A 192 23.35 -12.38 12.84
CA CYS A 192 23.66 -12.31 11.42
C CYS A 192 24.46 -13.50 10.94
N ALA A 193 24.04 -14.11 9.81
CA ALA A 193 24.74 -15.28 9.30
C ALA A 193 26.03 -14.91 8.56
N SER A 194 26.01 -14.04 7.54
CA SER A 194 27.21 -13.82 6.73
C SER A 194 27.99 -12.53 7.05
N HIS A 195 27.62 -11.38 6.52
CA HIS A 195 28.47 -10.19 6.48
C HIS A 195 27.86 -8.99 7.21
N TYR A 196 28.66 -8.36 8.08
CA TYR A 196 28.26 -7.15 8.78
C TYR A 196 29.32 -6.05 8.66
N ASN A 197 28.87 -4.84 8.36
CA ASN A 197 29.69 -3.64 8.33
C ASN A 197 29.03 -2.54 9.18
N GLY A 198 29.70 -2.10 10.25
CA GLY A 198 29.22 -1.01 11.10
C GLY A 198 28.06 -1.41 12.02
N CYS A 199 28.36 -1.96 13.19
CA CYS A 199 27.37 -2.25 14.23
C CYS A 199 27.79 -1.65 15.58
N SER A 200 26.85 -1.15 16.38
CA SER A 200 27.19 -0.80 17.77
C SER A 200 27.20 -2.04 18.68
N PHE A 201 26.18 -2.90 18.57
CA PHE A 201 26.03 -4.08 19.42
C PHE A 201 25.52 -5.31 18.64
N CYS A 202 26.20 -6.44 18.78
CA CYS A 202 25.78 -7.72 18.17
C CYS A 202 25.82 -8.89 19.15
N ILE A 203 24.77 -9.72 19.21
CA ILE A 203 24.81 -10.94 20.04
C ILE A 203 25.58 -12.07 19.34
N SER A 204 25.26 -12.37 18.07
CA SER A 204 25.88 -13.48 17.36
C SER A 204 26.12 -13.16 15.89
N CYS A 205 27.33 -13.48 15.40
CA CYS A 205 27.62 -13.52 13.98
C CYS A 205 28.37 -14.77 13.54
N ALA A 206 27.95 -15.41 12.45
CA ALA A 206 28.59 -16.64 12.00
C ALA A 206 29.85 -16.41 11.12
N SER A 207 29.87 -15.45 10.19
CA SER A 207 30.99 -15.34 9.23
C SER A 207 31.93 -14.13 9.38
N HIS A 208 31.58 -12.97 8.83
CA HIS A 208 32.50 -11.87 8.60
C HIS A 208 31.97 -10.58 9.24
N TYR A 209 32.76 -10.01 10.14
CA TYR A 209 32.38 -8.80 10.87
C TYR A 209 33.44 -7.71 10.74
N ASN A 210 33.02 -6.51 10.35
CA ASN A 210 33.89 -5.33 10.24
C ASN A 210 33.26 -4.12 10.95
N GLY A 211 33.98 -3.53 11.92
CA GLY A 211 33.57 -2.29 12.60
C GLY A 211 32.41 -2.48 13.57
N CYS A 212 32.67 -3.13 14.71
CA CYS A 212 31.70 -3.31 15.79
C CYS A 212 32.16 -2.65 17.08
N SER A 213 31.25 -2.08 17.86
CA SER A 213 31.66 -1.63 19.21
C SER A 213 31.67 -2.79 20.22
N PHE A 214 30.67 -3.67 20.18
CA PHE A 214 30.51 -4.78 21.12
C PHE A 214 29.91 -6.02 20.45
N CYS A 215 30.53 -7.20 20.62
CA CYS A 215 29.94 -8.47 20.20
C CYS A 215 30.07 -9.58 21.26
N ILE A 216 29.03 -10.39 21.45
CA ILE A 216 29.08 -11.51 22.41
C ILE A 216 29.71 -12.78 21.80
N SER A 217 29.46 -13.08 20.53
CA SER A 217 29.93 -14.32 19.90
C SER A 217 30.16 -14.17 18.41
N CYS A 218 31.31 -14.68 17.94
CA CYS A 218 31.56 -14.87 16.52
C CYS A 218 32.32 -16.16 16.20
N ALA A 219 31.92 -16.82 15.11
CA ALA A 219 32.43 -18.13 14.75
C ALA A 219 33.64 -18.14 13.78
N SER A 220 33.96 -17.08 13.02
CA SER A 220 35.09 -17.17 12.07
C SER A 220 35.98 -15.95 11.92
N HIS A 221 35.54 -14.84 11.30
CA HIS A 221 36.43 -13.75 10.90
C HIS A 221 36.04 -12.39 11.50
N TYR A 222 36.96 -11.79 12.26
CA TYR A 222 36.74 -10.56 13.03
C TYR A 222 37.77 -9.47 12.74
N ASN A 223 37.30 -8.26 12.43
CA ASN A 223 38.14 -7.06 12.29
C ASN A 223 37.47 -5.83 12.91
N GLY A 224 38.20 -5.13 13.79
CA GLY A 224 37.77 -3.82 14.32
C GLY A 224 36.62 -3.88 15.34
N CYS A 225 36.64 -4.85 16.27
CA CYS A 225 35.75 -4.86 17.42
C CYS A 225 36.43 -4.25 18.65
N SER A 226 35.80 -3.30 19.34
CA SER A 226 36.39 -2.75 20.58
C SER A 226 36.24 -3.68 21.78
N PHE A 227 35.17 -4.47 21.85
CA PHE A 227 34.91 -5.43 22.94
C PHE A 227 34.26 -6.71 22.39
N CYS A 228 34.86 -7.86 22.69
CA CYS A 228 34.34 -9.20 22.46
C CYS A 228 34.43 -10.03 23.74
#